data_AF-A0A2S9FU41-F1
#
_entry.id   AF-A0A2S9FU41-F1
#
_cell.length_a   1.000
_cell.length_b   1.000
_cell.length_c   1.000
_cell.angle_alpha   90.00
_cell.angle_beta   90.00
_cell.angle_gamma   90.00
#
_symmetry.space_group_name_H-M   'P 1'
#
loop_
_entity.id
_entity.type
_entity.pdbx_description
1 polymer ?
#
loop_
_entity_poly.entity_id
_entity_poly.type
_entity_poly.pdbx_seq_one_letter_code
_entity_poly.pdbx_strand_id
1 'polypeptide(L)'
;LPHYGHLLTGYVKDIVPRYRTMRGYMVDRRFGWDTHGLPAELEVQRQLGITDKSQIDEMGIEKFNDACRESVLKYTGEWREYVTRQAR
;
A
#
# COMPACT_ATOMS: atom_id res chain seq x y z
N LEU A 1 8.12 -3.90 3.07
CA LEU A 1 7.83 -3.23 4.36
C LEU A 1 8.23 -1.76 4.31
N PRO A 2 7.61 -0.88 5.12
CA PRO A 2 7.89 0.55 5.08
C PRO A 2 9.36 0.86 5.43
N HIS A 3 10.04 1.61 4.56
CA HIS A 3 11.36 2.21 4.83
C HIS A 3 11.26 3.64 5.41
N TYR A 4 12.39 4.23 5.81
CA TYR A 4 12.47 5.54 6.49
C TYR A 4 11.76 6.71 5.79
N GLY A 5 11.65 6.69 4.46
CA GLY A 5 10.89 7.70 3.70
C GLY A 5 9.39 7.67 4.03
N HIS A 6 8.82 6.48 4.22
CA HIS A 6 7.44 6.35 4.68
C HIS A 6 7.25 6.87 6.11
N LEU A 7 8.26 6.73 6.96
CA LEU A 7 8.16 7.15 8.36
C LEU A 7 8.22 8.68 8.46
N LEU A 8 9.17 9.30 7.76
CA LEU A 8 9.29 10.75 7.71
C LEU A 8 7.98 11.40 7.26
N THR A 9 7.40 10.92 6.16
CA THR A 9 6.11 11.43 5.67
C THR A 9 4.95 11.08 6.60
N GLY A 10 4.99 9.91 7.26
CA GLY A 10 4.05 9.52 8.30
C GLY A 10 4.02 10.49 9.49
N TYR A 11 5.18 10.87 10.02
CA TYR A 11 5.29 11.82 11.14
C TYR A 11 4.76 13.20 10.77
N VAL A 12 5.09 13.73 9.59
CA VAL A 12 4.54 15.01 9.13
C VAL A 12 3.01 14.95 9.03
N LYS A 13 2.48 13.84 8.48
CA LYS A 13 1.03 13.59 8.36
C LYS A 13 0.33 13.31 9.70
N ASP A 14 1.06 13.14 10.80
CA ASP A 14 0.50 12.98 12.15
C ASP A 14 0.61 14.27 12.97
N ILE A 15 1.77 14.93 12.97
CA ILE A 15 2.04 16.17 13.71
C ILE A 15 1.07 17.28 13.29
N VAL A 16 0.88 17.48 11.98
CA VAL A 16 0.05 18.58 11.47
C VAL A 16 -1.43 18.43 11.86
N PRO A 17 -2.09 17.26 11.65
CA PRO A 17 -3.45 17.04 12.15
C PRO A 17 -3.60 17.14 13.66
N ARG A 18 -2.62 16.67 14.45
CA ARG A 18 -2.64 16.82 15.92
C ARG A 18 -2.62 18.29 16.32
N TYR A 19 -1.71 19.06 15.75
CA TYR A 19 -1.65 20.50 15.98
C TYR A 19 -2.98 21.20 15.64
N ARG A 20 -3.57 20.89 14.47
CA ARG A 20 -4.87 21.44 14.07
C ARG A 20 -6.00 21.03 15.01
N THR A 21 -6.01 19.78 15.47
CA THR A 21 -6.97 19.30 16.47
C THR A 21 -6.86 20.09 17.78
N MET A 22 -5.62 20.30 18.27
CA MET A 22 -5.36 21.11 19.48
C MET A 22 -5.79 22.57 19.33
N ARG A 23 -5.87 23.08 18.10
CA ARG A 23 -6.35 24.43 17.78
C ARG A 23 -7.87 24.51 17.61
N GLY A 24 -8.60 23.44 17.93
CA GLY A 24 -10.07 23.38 17.91
C GLY A 24 -10.68 22.96 16.56
N TYR A 25 -9.87 22.53 15.59
CA TYR A 25 -10.39 22.04 14.30
C TYR A 25 -10.76 20.56 14.38
N MET A 26 -11.86 20.17 13.75
CA MET A 26 -12.15 18.78 13.45
C MET A 26 -11.34 18.33 12.22
N VAL A 27 -10.48 17.32 12.38
CA VAL A 27 -9.62 16.82 11.30
C VAL A 27 -9.81 15.32 11.12
N ASP A 28 -10.52 14.94 10.06
CA ASP A 28 -10.69 13.55 9.67
C ASP A 28 -9.38 12.95 9.16
N ARG A 29 -9.04 11.76 9.67
CA ARG A 29 -7.82 11.03 9.32
C ARG A 29 -8.21 9.67 8.78
N ARG A 30 -8.08 9.48 7.46
CA ARG A 30 -8.37 8.22 6.76
C ARG A 30 -7.12 7.70 6.06
N PHE A 31 -6.81 6.43 6.27
CA PHE A 31 -5.73 5.75 5.56
C PHE A 31 -6.24 5.25 4.21
N GLY A 32 -5.42 5.35 3.17
CA GLY A 32 -5.73 4.89 1.82
C GLY A 32 -4.65 3.96 1.31
N TRP A 33 -5.05 3.01 0.48
CA TRP A 33 -4.17 2.08 -0.21
C TRP A 33 -4.19 2.38 -1.70
N ASP A 34 -3.01 2.42 -2.30
CA ASP A 34 -2.87 2.39 -3.76
C ASP A 34 -2.70 0.93 -4.19
N THR A 35 -3.72 0.38 -4.86
CA THR A 35 -3.87 -1.08 -5.05
C THR A 35 -3.85 -1.50 -6.51
N HIS A 36 -3.79 -0.56 -7.46
CA HIS A 36 -3.91 -0.84 -8.89
C HIS A 36 -2.69 -0.32 -9.66
N GLY A 37 -2.66 -0.65 -10.95
CA GLY A 37 -1.70 -0.12 -11.89
C GLY A 37 -0.39 -0.89 -11.94
N LEU A 38 0.51 -0.37 -12.77
CA LEU A 38 1.71 -1.06 -13.21
C LEU A 38 2.63 -1.52 -12.07
N PRO A 39 2.84 -0.78 -10.96
CA PRO A 39 3.68 -1.26 -9.86
C PRO A 39 3.17 -2.57 -9.23
N ALA A 40 1.84 -2.71 -9.07
CA ALA A 40 1.25 -3.93 -8.52
C ALA A 40 1.37 -5.10 -9.50
N GLU A 41 1.08 -4.84 -10.79
CA GLU A 41 1.17 -5.84 -11.87
C GLU A 41 2.60 -6.35 -12.07
N LEU A 42 3.61 -5.46 -12.06
CA LEU A 42 5.02 -5.84 -12.23
C LEU A 42 5.53 -6.68 -11.06
N GLU A 43 5.12 -6.38 -9.82
CA GLU A 43 5.50 -7.18 -8.67
C GLU A 43 4.92 -8.59 -8.75
N VAL A 44 3.68 -8.74 -9.23
CA VAL A 44 3.08 -10.08 -9.45
C VAL A 44 3.75 -10.80 -10.61
N GLN A 45 4.05 -10.12 -11.72
CA GLN A 45 4.82 -10.71 -12.82
C GLN A 45 6.17 -11.24 -12.32
N ARG A 46 6.87 -10.47 -11.48
CA ARG A 46 8.13 -10.89 -10.85
C ARG A 46 7.96 -12.09 -9.93
N GLN A 47 6.90 -12.16 -9.13
CA GLN A 47 6.60 -13.28 -8.24
C GLN A 47 6.24 -14.57 -9.01
N LEU A 48 5.54 -14.44 -10.13
CA LEU A 48 5.11 -15.54 -10.99
C LEU A 48 6.15 -15.93 -12.06
N GLY A 49 7.26 -15.18 -12.17
CA GLY A 49 8.31 -15.42 -13.17
C GLY A 49 7.87 -15.11 -14.60
N ILE A 50 6.88 -14.23 -14.77
CA ILE A 50 6.38 -13.77 -16.08
C ILE A 50 7.37 -12.76 -16.65
N THR A 51 7.84 -13.04 -17.86
CA THR A 51 8.80 -12.20 -18.60
C THR A 51 8.17 -11.55 -19.84
N ASP A 52 7.08 -12.11 -20.35
CA ASP A 52 6.34 -11.61 -21.50
C ASP A 52 4.84 -11.51 -21.23
N LYS A 53 4.19 -10.52 -21.84
CA LYS A 53 2.75 -10.27 -21.64
C LYS A 53 1.87 -11.40 -22.17
N SER A 54 2.29 -12.11 -23.21
CA SER A 54 1.53 -13.26 -23.74
C SER A 54 1.30 -14.35 -22.70
N GLN A 55 2.23 -14.51 -21.74
CA GLN A 55 2.08 -15.48 -20.65
C GLN A 55 0.94 -15.13 -19.69
N ILE A 56 0.57 -13.84 -19.60
CA ILE A 56 -0.60 -13.38 -18.82
C ILE A 56 -1.88 -13.83 -19.52
N ASP A 57 -1.93 -13.70 -20.84
CA ASP A 57 -3.08 -14.14 -21.64
C ASP A 57 -3.24 -15.66 -21.57
N GLU A 58 -2.13 -16.42 -21.63
CA GLU A 58 -2.11 -17.88 -21.46
C GLU A 58 -2.57 -18.33 -20.07
N MET A 59 -2.13 -17.62 -19.01
CA MET A 59 -2.57 -17.89 -17.64
C MET A 59 -4.06 -17.55 -17.44
N GLY A 60 -4.53 -16.52 -18.15
CA GLY A 60 -5.85 -15.93 -18.04
C GLY A 60 -5.84 -14.68 -17.16
N ILE A 61 -6.45 -13.60 -17.68
CA ILE A 61 -6.54 -12.29 -17.01
C ILE A 61 -7.17 -12.38 -15.62
N GLU A 62 -8.19 -13.22 -15.46
CA GLU A 62 -8.86 -13.42 -14.16
C GLU A 62 -7.88 -13.90 -13.08
N LYS A 63 -7.11 -14.95 -13.38
CA LYS A 63 -6.09 -15.48 -12.46
C LYS A 63 -5.00 -14.47 -12.14
N PHE A 64 -4.62 -13.65 -13.14
CA PHE A 64 -3.63 -12.60 -12.93
C PHE A 64 -4.15 -11.52 -11.99
N ASN A 65 -5.39 -11.09 -12.19
CA ASN A 65 -6.03 -10.08 -11.33
C ASN A 65 -6.21 -10.58 -9.89
N ASP A 66 -6.54 -11.86 -9.70
CA ASP A 66 -6.63 -12.46 -8.38
C ASP A 66 -5.27 -12.51 -7.67
N ALA A 67 -4.20 -12.87 -8.40
CA ALA A 67 -2.84 -12.81 -7.87
C ALA A 67 -2.42 -11.37 -7.50
N CYS A 68 -2.76 -10.38 -8.32
CA CYS A 68 -2.56 -8.96 -8.01
C CYS A 68 -3.29 -8.53 -6.72
N ARG A 69 -4.56 -8.93 -6.57
CA ARG A 69 -5.34 -8.64 -5.37
C ARG A 69 -4.72 -9.26 -4.12
N GLU A 70 -4.31 -10.52 -4.20
CA GLU A 70 -3.69 -11.22 -3.07
C GLU A 70 -2.34 -10.57 -2.68
N SER A 71 -1.50 -10.26 -3.66
CA SER A 71 -0.19 -9.63 -3.45
C SER A 71 -0.28 -8.28 -2.75
N VAL A 72 -1.24 -7.44 -3.14
CA VAL A 72 -1.48 -6.13 -2.50
C VAL A 72 -1.91 -6.28 -1.04
N LEU A 73 -2.76 -7.27 -0.75
CA LEU A 73 -3.28 -7.49 0.60
C LEU A 73 -2.24 -8.11 1.54
N LYS A 74 -1.27 -8.85 1.00
CA LYS A 74 -0.26 -9.61 1.75
C LYS A 74 0.42 -8.82 2.87
N TYR A 75 0.80 -7.57 2.62
CA TYR A 75 1.57 -6.78 3.58
C TYR A 75 0.71 -5.79 4.41
N THR A 76 -0.61 -5.76 4.20
CA THR A 76 -1.49 -4.77 4.86
C THR A 76 -1.46 -4.88 6.39
N GLY A 77 -1.38 -6.11 6.92
CA GLY A 77 -1.29 -6.38 8.36
C GLY A 77 0.00 -5.83 8.96
N GLU A 78 1.15 -6.16 8.38
CA GLU A 78 2.46 -5.69 8.85
C GLU A 78 2.57 -4.16 8.78
N TRP A 79 2.03 -3.54 7.72
CA TRP A 79 1.94 -2.09 7.63
C TRP A 79 1.08 -1.47 8.72
N ARG A 80 -0.07 -2.08 9.05
CA ARG A 80 -0.93 -1.59 10.12
C ARG A 80 -0.21 -1.60 11.46
N GLU A 81 0.46 -2.71 11.79
CA GLU A 81 1.24 -2.83 13.02
C GLU A 81 2.34 -1.76 13.09
N TYR A 82 3.10 -1.59 12.00
CA TYR A 82 4.21 -0.65 11.93
C TYR A 82 3.76 0.82 12.06
N VAL A 83 2.67 1.20 11.39
CA VAL A 83 2.09 2.55 11.43
C VAL A 83 1.47 2.84 12.81
N THR A 84 0.74 1.88 13.38
CA THR A 84 0.19 2.02 14.74
C THR A 84 1.30 2.18 15.78
N ARG A 85 2.41 1.43 15.66
CA ARG A 85 3.57 1.59 16.54
C ARG A 85 4.19 2.99 16.47
N GLN A 86 4.03 3.70 15.35
CA GLN A 86 4.47 5.08 15.16
C GLN A 86 3.47 6.13 15.66
N ALA A 87 2.43 5.69 16.36
CA ALA A 87 1.34 6.52 16.86
C ALA A 87 0.52 7.22 15.76
N ARG A 88 0.34 6.55 14.61
CA ARG A 88 -0.55 7.01 13.54
C ARG A 88 -1.64 5.97 13.22
#